data_AF-A0A820K2A0-F1
#
_entry.id   AF-A0A820K2A0-F1
#
_cell.length_a   1.000
_cell.length_b   1.000
_cell.length_c   1.000
_cell.angle_alpha   90.00
_cell.angle_beta   90.00
_cell.angle_gamma   90.00
#
_symmetry.space_group_name_H-M   'P 1'
#
loop_
_entity.id
_entity.type
_entity.pdbx_description
1 polymer ?
#
loop_
_entity_poly.entity_id
_entity_poly.type
_entity_poly.pdbx_seq_one_letter_code
_entity_poly.pdbx_strand_id
1 'polypeptide(L)'
;MFDYDDLHHLSDLQLREHDREQLKTSFSMVNAAIDTLRQQHLEYTVNDVLLRDQLRTQSKRVILDKFQIFYTKFAHKHFTHNPDKYLRYNPLMLDNIIDTFFE
;
A
#
# COMPACT_ATOMS: atom_id res chain seq x y z
N MET A 1 -3.65 -13.94 -2.00
CA MET A 1 -2.56 -12.94 -2.05
C MET A 1 -2.89 -12.02 -3.20
N PHE A 2 -3.06 -10.72 -2.98
CA PHE A 2 -3.52 -9.80 -4.02
C PHE A 2 -2.44 -9.71 -5.09
N ASP A 3 -2.70 -10.29 -6.27
CA ASP A 3 -1.73 -10.32 -7.35
C ASP A 3 -1.90 -9.07 -8.20
N TYR A 4 -0.95 -8.15 -8.11
CA TYR A 4 -0.95 -6.95 -8.94
C TYR A 4 -0.72 -7.27 -10.42
N ASP A 5 -0.33 -8.52 -10.74
CA ASP A 5 -0.14 -8.92 -12.12
C ASP A 5 -1.45 -8.81 -12.94
N ASP A 6 -2.60 -9.04 -12.29
CA ASP A 6 -3.93 -8.93 -12.90
C ASP A 6 -4.24 -7.51 -13.39
N LEU A 7 -3.51 -6.49 -12.92
CA LEU A 7 -3.68 -5.09 -13.32
C LEU A 7 -2.66 -4.64 -14.38
N HIS A 8 -1.78 -5.53 -14.89
CA HIS A 8 -0.82 -5.13 -15.94
C HIS A 8 -1.50 -4.62 -17.21
N HIS A 9 -2.66 -5.17 -17.56
CA HIS A 9 -3.43 -4.75 -18.74
C HIS A 9 -3.98 -3.32 -18.64
N LEU A 10 -4.01 -2.72 -17.44
CA LEU A 10 -4.48 -1.36 -17.20
C LEU A 10 -3.40 -0.29 -17.42
N SER A 11 -2.18 -0.68 -17.81
CA SER A 11 -1.03 0.22 -17.92
C SER A 11 -1.12 1.19 -19.10
N ASP A 12 -1.59 0.76 -20.27
CA ASP A 12 -1.37 1.49 -21.54
C ASP A 12 -2.63 2.07 -22.22
N LEU A 13 -3.84 1.87 -21.68
CA LEU A 13 -5.08 2.33 -22.31
C LEU A 13 -5.82 3.40 -21.50
N GLN A 14 -6.61 4.23 -22.20
CA GLN A 14 -7.64 5.07 -21.60
C GLN A 14 -8.53 4.19 -20.71
N LEU A 15 -8.57 4.50 -19.41
CA LEU A 15 -9.34 3.73 -18.45
C LEU A 15 -10.82 3.73 -18.84
N ARG A 16 -11.37 2.53 -19.07
CA ARG A 16 -12.82 2.33 -19.19
C ARG A 16 -13.44 2.38 -17.80
N GLU A 17 -14.76 2.55 -17.74
CA GLU A 17 -15.47 2.66 -16.46
C GLU A 17 -15.24 1.44 -15.55
N HIS A 18 -15.24 0.23 -16.12
CA HIS A 18 -14.89 -0.99 -15.41
C HIS A 18 -13.49 -0.92 -14.77
N ASP A 19 -12.51 -0.44 -15.52
CA ASP A 19 -11.12 -0.33 -15.07
C ASP A 19 -10.98 0.69 -13.92
N ARG A 20 -11.78 1.76 -13.94
CA ARG A 20 -11.84 2.75 -12.86
C ARG A 20 -12.39 2.15 -11.58
N GLU A 21 -13.49 1.39 -11.67
CA GLU A 21 -14.08 0.71 -10.51
C GLU A 21 -13.13 -0.35 -9.91
N GLN A 22 -12.40 -1.06 -10.77
CA GLN A 22 -11.38 -2.00 -10.33
C GLN A 22 -10.27 -1.28 -9.56
N LEU A 23 -9.75 -0.16 -10.07
CA LEU A 23 -8.75 0.66 -9.36
C LEU A 23 -9.27 1.21 -8.04
N LYS A 24 -10.50 1.75 -7.99
CA LYS A 24 -11.14 2.20 -6.75
C LYS A 24 -11.19 1.08 -5.71
N THR A 25 -11.57 -0.12 -6.13
CA THR A 25 -11.62 -1.30 -5.26
C THR A 25 -10.22 -1.67 -4.77
N SER A 26 -9.23 -1.75 -5.66
CA SER A 26 -7.85 -2.05 -5.30
C SER A 26 -7.26 -1.05 -4.29
N PHE A 27 -7.38 0.25 -4.54
CA PHE A 27 -6.93 1.28 -3.58
C PHE A 27 -7.66 1.16 -2.24
N SER A 28 -8.96 0.87 -2.24
CA SER A 28 -9.72 0.69 -0.98
C SER A 28 -9.24 -0.53 -0.20
N MET A 29 -8.95 -1.64 -0.89
CA MET A 29 -8.41 -2.85 -0.28
C MET A 29 -7.01 -2.63 0.29
N VAL A 30 -6.15 -1.89 -0.42
CA VAL A 30 -4.81 -1.54 0.07
C VAL A 30 -4.90 -0.66 1.32
N ASN A 31 -5.78 0.36 1.31
CA ASN A 31 -6.00 1.20 2.48
C ASN A 31 -6.45 0.38 3.70
N ALA A 32 -7.41 -0.53 3.50
CA ALA A 32 -7.87 -1.42 4.57
C ALA A 32 -6.76 -2.35 5.06
N ALA A 33 -5.94 -2.90 4.14
CA ALA A 33 -4.82 -3.76 4.51
C ALA A 33 -3.75 -3.01 5.33
N ILE A 34 -3.43 -1.77 4.97
CA ILE A 34 -2.49 -0.91 5.74
C ILE A 34 -3.08 -0.59 7.11
N ASP A 35 -4.37 -0.25 7.18
CA ASP A 35 -5.08 0.02 8.44
C ASP A 35 -5.03 -1.20 9.37
N THR A 36 -5.33 -2.39 8.85
CA THR A 36 -5.25 -3.66 9.61
C THR A 36 -3.83 -3.96 10.06
N LEU A 37 -2.85 -3.83 9.16
CA LEU A 37 -1.43 -4.06 9.48
C LEU A 37 -0.99 -3.16 10.64
N ARG A 38 -1.31 -1.86 10.57
CA ARG A 38 -0.99 -0.90 11.63
C ARG A 38 -1.63 -1.29 12.96
N GLN A 39 -2.91 -1.69 12.97
CA GLN A 39 -3.58 -2.10 14.21
C GLN A 39 -2.94 -3.33 14.84
N GLN A 40 -2.63 -4.36 14.05
CA GLN A 40 -1.99 -5.58 14.55
C GLN A 40 -0.60 -5.30 15.14
N HIS A 41 0.19 -4.43 14.50
CA HIS A 41 1.54 -4.11 14.99
C HIS A 41 1.57 -3.24 16.25
N LEU A 42 0.44 -2.68 16.69
CA LEU A 42 0.32 -2.03 18.00
C LEU A 42 0.20 -3.06 19.14
N GLU A 43 -0.17 -4.31 18.85
CA GLU A 43 -0.32 -5.37 19.85
C GLU A 43 1.00 -6.11 20.13
N TYR A 44 2.02 -5.89 19.30
CA TYR A 44 3.32 -6.53 19.42
C TYR A 44 4.38 -5.51 19.86
N THR A 45 5.19 -5.86 20.86
CA THR A 45 6.36 -5.08 21.28
C THR A 45 7.60 -5.96 21.21
N VAL A 46 8.68 -5.44 20.61
CA VAL A 46 9.97 -6.14 20.53
C VAL A 46 11.01 -5.35 21.32
N ASN A 47 11.45 -5.92 22.43
CA ASN A 47 12.40 -5.28 23.36
C ASN A 47 13.84 -5.25 22.82
N ASP A 48 14.21 -6.21 21.98
CA ASP A 48 15.52 -6.24 21.33
C ASP A 48 15.54 -5.26 20.14
N VAL A 49 16.32 -4.19 20.28
CA VAL A 49 16.43 -3.13 19.29
C VAL A 49 16.96 -3.65 17.95
N LEU A 50 17.94 -4.55 17.96
CA LEU A 50 18.52 -5.09 16.72
C LEU A 50 17.51 -5.95 15.98
N LEU A 51 16.79 -6.82 16.72
CA LEU A 51 15.75 -7.64 16.13
C LEU A 51 14.60 -6.77 15.58
N ARG A 52 14.18 -5.76 16.33
CA ARG A 52 13.15 -4.82 15.90
C ARG A 52 13.52 -4.11 14.61
N ASP A 53 14.73 -3.55 14.53
CA ASP A 53 15.19 -2.82 13.35
C ASP A 53 15.36 -3.76 12.14
N GLN A 54 15.79 -5.00 12.37
CA GLN A 54 15.82 -6.03 11.33
C GLN A 54 14.42 -6.35 10.80
N LEU A 55 13.45 -6.58 11.68
CA LEU A 55 12.06 -6.86 11.31
C LEU A 55 11.41 -5.71 10.55
N ARG A 56 11.65 -4.46 10.97
CA ARG A 56 11.21 -3.25 10.26
C ARG A 56 11.82 -3.20 8.87
N THR A 57 13.14 -3.38 8.75
CA THR A 57 13.85 -3.34 7.47
C THR A 57 13.36 -4.41 6.49
N GLN A 58 13.16 -5.66 6.97
CA GLN A 58 12.63 -6.72 6.12
C GLN A 58 11.18 -6.44 5.70
N SER A 59 10.34 -5.97 6.62
CA SER A 59 8.95 -5.58 6.33
C SER A 59 8.89 -4.47 5.26
N LYS A 60 9.72 -3.43 5.41
CA LYS A 60 9.87 -2.35 4.44
C LYS A 60 10.21 -2.89 3.06
N ARG A 61 11.24 -3.73 2.95
CA ARG A 61 11.67 -4.29 1.67
C ARG A 61 10.57 -5.08 0.96
N VAL A 62 9.80 -5.87 1.69
CA VAL A 62 8.74 -6.70 1.09
C VAL A 62 7.53 -5.87 0.66
N ILE A 63 7.14 -4.88 1.46
CA ILE A 63 5.88 -4.15 1.31
C ILE A 63 6.07 -2.89 0.45
N LEU A 64 7.11 -2.09 0.71
CA LEU A 64 7.30 -0.80 0.04
C LEU A 64 7.58 -0.96 -1.44
N ASP A 65 8.43 -1.89 -1.85
CA ASP A 65 8.76 -2.09 -3.27
C ASP A 65 7.48 -2.37 -4.09
N LYS A 66 6.61 -3.25 -3.57
CA LYS A 66 5.34 -3.60 -4.22
C LYS A 66 4.38 -2.42 -4.23
N PHE A 67 4.22 -1.73 -3.10
CA PHE A 67 3.31 -0.60 -3.00
C PHE A 67 3.77 0.60 -3.84
N GLN A 68 5.07 0.87 -3.90
CA GLN A 68 5.65 1.95 -4.69
C GLN A 68 5.41 1.75 -6.19
N ILE A 69 5.58 0.52 -6.69
CA ILE A 69 5.27 0.17 -8.08
C ILE A 69 3.78 0.39 -8.36
N PHE A 70 2.89 -0.13 -7.49
CA PHE A 70 1.45 0.05 -7.63
C PHE A 70 1.06 1.54 -7.62
N TYR A 71 1.54 2.30 -6.63
CA TYR A 71 1.22 3.70 -6.46
C TYR A 71 1.69 4.53 -7.65
N THR A 72 2.95 4.38 -8.07
CA THR A 72 3.51 5.14 -9.21
C THR A 72 2.75 4.85 -10.51
N LYS A 73 2.33 3.59 -10.71
CA LYS A 73 1.65 3.16 -11.93
C LYS A 73 0.21 3.64 -12.05
N PHE A 74 -0.51 3.73 -10.92
CA PHE A 74 -1.97 3.97 -10.94
C PHE A 74 -2.42 5.28 -10.30
N ALA A 75 -1.63 5.89 -9.40
CA ALA A 75 -2.04 7.12 -8.69
C ALA A 75 -2.20 8.33 -9.62
N HIS A 76 -1.43 8.39 -10.71
CA HIS A 76 -1.52 9.47 -11.70
C HIS A 76 -2.68 9.31 -12.69
N LYS A 77 -3.40 8.17 -12.67
CA LYS A 77 -4.52 7.94 -13.59
C LYS A 77 -5.77 8.63 -13.07
N HIS A 78 -6.56 9.24 -13.95
CA HIS A 78 -7.86 9.83 -13.62
C HIS A 78 -8.94 8.74 -13.46
N PHE A 79 -8.84 7.93 -12.39
CA PHE A 79 -9.79 6.85 -12.10
C PHE A 79 -10.94 7.29 -11.18
N THR A 80 -10.83 8.46 -10.54
CA THR A 80 -11.82 8.99 -9.60
C THR A 80 -11.86 10.51 -9.63
N HIS A 81 -13.01 11.09 -9.31
CA HIS A 81 -13.17 12.53 -9.06
C HIS A 81 -12.80 12.94 -7.63
N ASN A 82 -12.72 11.96 -6.70
CA ASN A 82 -12.37 12.20 -5.30
C ASN A 82 -11.10 11.41 -4.95
N PRO A 83 -9.90 11.92 -5.29
CA PRO A 83 -8.64 11.21 -5.08
C PRO A 83 -8.33 11.01 -3.59
N ASP A 84 -8.67 11.96 -2.72
CA ASP A 84 -8.36 11.91 -1.28
C ASP A 84 -8.98 10.69 -0.58
N LYS A 85 -10.12 10.20 -1.09
CA LYS A 85 -10.77 8.99 -0.57
C LYS A 85 -9.97 7.72 -0.83
N TYR A 86 -9.28 7.64 -1.97
CA TYR A 86 -8.62 6.40 -2.43
C TYR A 86 -7.10 6.44 -2.26
N LEU A 87 -6.47 7.60 -2.47
CA LEU A 87 -5.03 7.82 -2.31
C LEU A 87 -4.68 8.27 -0.88
N ARG A 88 -5.23 7.57 0.13
CA ARG A 88 -5.03 7.90 1.56
C ARG A 88 -3.58 7.75 2.01
N TYR A 89 -2.87 6.79 1.44
CA TYR A 89 -1.48 6.49 1.75
C TYR A 89 -0.61 6.71 0.52
N ASN A 90 0.56 7.32 0.73
CA ASN A 90 1.64 7.36 -0.26
C ASN A 90 2.82 6.50 0.24
N PRO A 91 3.80 6.16 -0.61
CA PRO A 91 4.90 5.29 -0.22
C PRO A 91 5.69 5.81 1.00
N LEU A 92 5.88 7.12 1.12
CA LEU A 92 6.57 7.74 2.26
C LEU A 92 5.75 7.62 3.56
N MET A 93 4.43 7.77 3.51
CA MET A 93 3.55 7.57 4.65
C MET A 93 3.60 6.12 5.13
N LEU A 94 3.60 5.16 4.19
CA LEU A 94 3.70 3.74 4.54
C LEU A 94 5.07 3.42 5.17
N ASP A 95 6.15 4.01 4.67
CA ASP A 95 7.49 3.87 5.24
C ASP A 95 7.54 4.33 6.70
N ASN A 96 7.00 5.53 6.98
CA ASN A 96 6.88 6.08 8.32
C ASN A 96 6.00 5.22 9.24
N ILE A 97 4.91 4.63 8.72
CA ILE A 97 4.05 3.72 9.51
C ILE A 97 4.83 2.46 9.92
N ILE A 98 5.64 1.90 9.03
CA ILE A 98 6.44 0.71 9.35
C ILE A 98 7.53 1.03 10.39
N ASP A 99 8.06 2.25 10.40
CA ASP A 99 9.02 2.68 11.43
C ASP A 99 8.43 2.71 12.84
N THR A 100 7.10 2.84 12.99
CA THR A 100 6.43 2.77 14.30
C THR A 100 6.02 1.35 14.70
N PHE A 101 6.36 0.32 13.92
CA PHE A 101 5.97 -1.06 14.26
C PHE A 101 6.80 -1.61 15.41
N PHE A 102 6.19 -2.46 16.24
CA PHE A 102 6.87 -3.16 17.34
C PHE A 102 7.46 -2.26 18.43
N GLU A 103 6.93 -1.04 18.56
CA GLU A 103 7.24 -0.15 19.69
C GLU A 103 6.76 -0.70 21.03
#